data_AF-A0A8J5KHA6-F1
#
_entry.id   AF-A0A8J5KHA6-F1
#
_cell.length_a   1.000
_cell.length_b   1.000
_cell.length_c   1.000
_cell.angle_alpha   90.00
_cell.angle_beta   90.00
_cell.angle_gamma   90.00
#
_symmetry.space_group_name_H-M   'P 1'
#
loop_
_entity.id
_entity.type
_entity.pdbx_description
1 polymer ?
#
loop_
_entity_poly.entity_id
_entity_poly.type
_entity_poly.pdbx_seq_one_letter_code
_entity_poly.pdbx_strand_id
1 'polypeptide(L)'
;MVFLDGSEIAEEPLNITKSLTSEALPPRTIQVRPSMRKVKSDASFSYIQSCNSLEIVATSNRPKRTCLSRYLIALLHYGGVPNEYFLELLKNALDDAQNARYTKLAAIRGIFRFYSIHSFFYGSLTFLLRVSFSVSLKYGDMDDFLVSRMILCGIPLEEPYMQFRLSVLMKEERKGLKAGKLPVTDCYYLMGTVDPTGLLKPNEVCVVLENGQISGDVLVYKHPGLHFGDIHVLSARYIKELELFVGDSKYAIFFPTKGSRSLADEMANSDFDGDMYWVSRNSQLLRYFRSSKPWVPMSSTAGVQQKGPLDLTDRELEKKLFDQFLANRFKPR
;
A
#
# COMPACT_ATOMS: atom_id res chain seq x y z
N MET A 1 7.96 -7.14 10.00
CA MET A 1 8.73 -5.89 10.18
C MET A 1 9.67 -6.04 11.37
N VAL A 2 10.93 -5.64 11.21
CA VAL A 2 11.99 -5.77 12.22
C VAL A 2 12.27 -4.39 12.83
N PHE A 3 12.46 -4.35 14.15
CA PHE A 3 12.84 -3.15 14.88
C PHE A 3 14.37 -3.03 14.91
N LEU A 4 14.92 -1.86 14.58
CA LEU A 4 16.34 -1.51 14.42
C LEU A 4 16.54 -0.03 14.77
N ASP A 5 17.62 0.22 15.50
CA ASP A 5 18.04 1.54 15.94
C ASP A 5 18.75 2.36 14.84
N GLY A 6 18.63 3.69 14.96
CA GLY A 6 19.42 4.68 14.26
C GLY A 6 20.28 5.47 15.26
N SER A 7 21.52 5.05 15.47
CA SER A 7 22.56 5.89 16.05
C SER A 7 23.91 5.61 15.37
N GLU A 8 24.44 6.65 14.74
CA GLU A 8 25.76 6.88 14.15
C GLU A 8 26.67 5.67 13.87
N ILE A 9 26.85 5.39 12.56
CA ILE A 9 27.96 4.60 12.04
C ILE A 9 28.86 5.57 11.27
N ALA A 10 30.03 5.89 11.84
CA ALA A 10 31.14 6.46 11.10
C ALA A 10 31.83 5.33 10.31
N GLU A 11 32.23 5.68 9.08
CA GLU A 11 32.81 4.86 8.01
C GLU A 11 31.81 4.01 7.23
N GLU A 12 31.78 4.20 5.91
CA GLU A 12 30.72 3.84 4.96
C GLU A 12 30.36 2.33 4.95
N PRO A 13 29.11 1.98 5.33
CA PRO A 13 28.28 1.17 4.43
C PRO A 13 26.79 1.57 4.46
N LEU A 14 26.04 1.14 3.44
CA LEU A 14 24.58 1.27 3.23
C LEU A 14 23.78 1.97 4.34
N ASN A 15 23.37 3.22 4.09
CA ASN A 15 22.48 4.04 4.92
C ASN A 15 21.08 3.41 5.08
N ILE A 16 20.93 2.34 5.86
CA ILE A 16 19.63 1.88 6.36
C ILE A 16 19.29 2.80 7.53
N THR A 17 18.65 3.93 7.22
CA THR A 17 18.66 5.08 8.14
C THR A 17 17.64 5.00 9.27
N LYS A 18 16.61 4.12 9.25
CA LYS A 18 15.56 4.07 10.30
C LYS A 18 14.68 2.82 10.18
N SER A 19 14.18 2.32 11.31
CA SER A 19 13.06 1.37 11.37
C SER A 19 12.18 1.68 12.59
N LEU A 20 11.11 0.90 12.81
CA LEU A 20 10.37 1.03 14.07
C LEU A 20 11.33 0.74 15.24
N THR A 21 11.37 1.60 16.23
CA THR A 21 12.21 1.40 17.42
C THR A 21 11.33 1.11 18.62
N SER A 22 11.88 0.46 19.63
CA SER A 22 11.20 0.29 20.91
C SER A 22 12.25 0.49 21.99
N GLU A 23 12.05 1.50 22.84
CA GLU A 23 12.92 1.73 24.00
C GLU A 23 12.89 0.55 24.99
N ALA A 24 11.91 -0.36 24.86
CA ALA A 24 11.81 -1.55 25.69
C ALA A 24 12.77 -2.68 25.29
N LEU A 25 13.44 -2.60 24.14
CA LEU A 25 14.41 -3.60 23.70
C LEU A 25 15.84 -3.11 23.93
N PRO A 26 16.76 -3.96 24.42
CA PRO A 26 18.17 -3.60 24.50
C PRO A 26 18.74 -3.21 23.13
N PRO A 27 19.79 -2.37 23.08
CA PRO A 27 20.45 -1.99 21.83
C PRO A 27 20.85 -3.21 20.98
N ARG A 28 20.74 -3.08 19.65
CA ARG A 28 21.09 -4.13 18.67
C ARG A 28 20.32 -5.45 18.84
N THR A 29 19.10 -5.38 19.37
CA THR A 29 18.23 -6.54 19.55
C THR A 29 17.05 -6.52 18.59
N ILE A 30 16.75 -7.67 17.98
CA ILE A 30 15.57 -7.87 17.15
C ILE A 30 14.66 -8.86 17.84
N GLN A 31 13.38 -8.50 17.98
CA GLN A 31 12.37 -9.41 18.49
C GLN A 31 11.69 -10.17 17.35
N VAL A 32 11.79 -11.51 17.37
CA VAL A 32 11.12 -12.40 16.41
C VAL A 32 9.93 -13.11 17.05
N ARG A 33 8.72 -12.83 16.54
CA ARG A 33 7.47 -13.45 17.03
C ARG A 33 7.34 -14.90 16.54
N PRO A 34 6.61 -15.78 17.25
CA PRO A 34 6.41 -17.16 16.80
C PRO A 34 5.85 -17.28 15.38
N SER A 35 4.92 -16.41 14.98
CA SER A 35 4.34 -16.37 13.63
C SER A 35 5.33 -16.00 12.52
N MET A 36 6.46 -15.38 12.86
CA MET A 36 7.51 -15.01 11.90
C MET A 36 8.46 -16.18 11.61
N ARG A 37 8.48 -17.22 12.45
CA ARG A 37 9.33 -18.40 12.26
C ARG A 37 8.62 -19.38 11.34
N LYS A 38 9.01 -19.40 10.07
CA LYS A 38 8.39 -20.28 9.07
C LYS A 38 8.88 -21.74 9.18
N VAL A 39 10.12 -21.94 9.64
CA VAL A 39 10.75 -23.26 9.80
C VAL A 39 11.44 -23.32 11.17
N LYS A 40 11.29 -24.45 11.87
CA LYS A 40 12.01 -24.71 13.13
C LYS A 40 13.33 -25.40 12.82
N SER A 41 14.34 -25.15 13.66
CA SER A 41 15.60 -25.88 13.58
C SER A 41 15.37 -27.37 13.79
N ASP A 42 15.96 -28.18 12.91
CA ASP A 42 15.92 -29.63 12.99
C ASP A 42 17.16 -30.15 13.73
N ALA A 43 16.94 -30.92 14.81
CA ALA A 43 18.01 -31.47 15.62
C ALA A 43 18.89 -32.48 14.85
N SER A 44 18.35 -33.12 13.81
CA SER A 44 19.08 -34.08 12.97
C SER A 44 20.09 -33.42 12.02
N PHE A 45 19.96 -32.11 11.78
CA PHE A 45 20.85 -31.31 10.93
C PHE A 45 21.72 -30.33 11.74
N SER A 46 22.10 -30.71 12.96
CA SER A 46 22.95 -29.89 13.85
C SER A 46 24.34 -29.57 13.30
N TYR A 47 24.80 -30.29 12.26
CA TYR A 47 26.07 -30.02 11.57
C TYR A 47 26.00 -28.83 10.60
N ILE A 48 24.80 -28.37 10.23
CA ILE A 48 24.63 -27.18 9.38
C ILE A 48 24.61 -25.95 10.28
N GLN A 49 25.68 -25.16 10.24
CA GLN A 49 25.78 -23.93 11.01
C GLN A 49 24.83 -22.88 10.42
N SER A 50 23.81 -22.50 11.18
CA SER A 50 23.02 -21.30 10.88
C SER A 50 23.78 -20.05 11.30
N CYS A 51 23.71 -18.99 10.48
CA CYS A 51 24.17 -17.66 10.84
C CYS A 51 22.97 -16.74 11.04
N ASN A 52 23.06 -15.85 12.02
CA ASN A 52 22.06 -14.81 12.19
C ASN A 52 22.39 -13.66 11.23
N SER A 53 21.74 -13.63 10.07
CA SER A 53 21.76 -12.49 9.15
C SER A 53 20.41 -11.76 9.18
N LEU A 54 20.45 -10.43 9.04
CA LEU A 54 19.26 -9.63 8.77
C LEU A 54 19.28 -9.19 7.32
N GLU A 55 18.25 -9.61 6.58
CA GLU A 55 18.08 -9.26 5.18
C GLU A 55 16.83 -8.40 5.02
N ILE A 56 16.98 -7.23 4.38
CA ILE A 56 15.90 -6.28 4.17
C ILE A 56 15.38 -6.45 2.75
N VAL A 57 14.18 -7.01 2.62
CA VAL A 57 13.51 -7.19 1.32
C VAL A 57 12.90 -5.88 0.81
N ALA A 58 12.28 -5.11 1.69
CA ALA A 58 11.61 -3.86 1.36
C ALA A 58 11.52 -2.94 2.58
N THR A 59 11.40 -1.64 2.32
CA THR A 59 11.19 -0.61 3.33
C THR A 59 9.92 0.17 3.04
N SER A 60 9.41 0.86 4.07
CA SER A 60 8.34 1.83 3.87
C SER A 60 8.86 3.00 3.03
N ASN A 61 8.35 3.12 1.81
CA ASN A 61 8.73 4.16 0.87
C ASN A 61 7.54 5.07 0.58
N ARG A 62 7.82 6.26 0.04
CA ARG A 62 6.76 7.16 -0.43
C ARG A 62 5.83 6.39 -1.39
N PRO A 63 4.52 6.35 -1.12
CA PRO A 63 3.57 5.65 -1.97
C PRO A 63 3.61 6.20 -3.40
N LYS A 64 3.61 5.28 -4.36
CA LYS A 64 3.40 5.60 -5.77
C LYS A 64 1.94 6.00 -6.00
N ARG A 65 1.65 6.51 -7.20
CA ARG A 65 0.34 6.94 -7.68
C ARG A 65 -0.65 5.81 -7.40
N THR A 66 -1.66 6.14 -6.61
CA THR A 66 -2.73 5.21 -6.32
C THR A 66 -3.80 5.29 -7.40
N CYS A 67 -4.13 4.15 -7.97
CA CYS A 67 -5.28 3.99 -8.86
C CYS A 67 -6.25 2.98 -8.26
N LEU A 68 -7.54 3.21 -8.50
CA LEU A 68 -8.56 2.20 -8.29
C LEU A 68 -8.35 1.07 -9.30
N SER A 69 -8.37 -0.17 -8.84
CA SER A 69 -8.37 -1.36 -9.70
C SER A 69 -9.81 -1.73 -10.07
N ARG A 70 -9.98 -2.55 -11.11
CA ARG A 70 -11.31 -3.08 -11.50
C ARG A 70 -12.07 -3.74 -10.35
N TYR A 71 -11.36 -4.46 -9.47
CA TYR A 71 -11.96 -5.13 -8.30
C TYR A 71 -12.42 -4.10 -7.27
N LEU A 72 -11.56 -3.13 -6.96
CA LEU A 72 -11.89 -2.08 -6.01
C LEU A 72 -13.03 -1.19 -6.53
N ILE A 73 -13.09 -0.91 -7.83
CA ILE A 73 -14.21 -0.19 -8.46
C ILE A 73 -15.52 -0.97 -8.26
N ALA A 74 -15.52 -2.27 -8.53
CA ALA A 74 -16.71 -3.10 -8.35
C ALA A 74 -17.19 -3.13 -6.89
N LEU A 75 -16.26 -3.28 -5.94
CA LEU A 75 -16.58 -3.28 -4.50
C LEU A 75 -17.08 -1.92 -4.01
N LEU A 76 -16.44 -0.82 -4.44
CA LEU A 76 -16.88 0.54 -4.11
C LEU A 76 -18.27 0.83 -4.70
N HIS A 77 -18.52 0.41 -5.94
CA HIS A 77 -19.82 0.56 -6.58
C HIS A 77 -20.91 -0.22 -5.83
N TYR A 78 -20.63 -1.49 -5.47
CA TYR A 78 -21.53 -2.29 -4.66
C TYR A 78 -21.81 -1.64 -3.29
N GLY A 79 -20.79 -1.04 -2.67
CA GLY A 79 -20.92 -0.26 -1.45
C GLY A 79 -21.61 1.09 -1.62
N GLY A 80 -22.19 1.41 -2.78
CA GLY A 80 -23.03 2.59 -2.99
C GLY A 80 -22.33 3.79 -3.63
N VAL A 81 -21.08 3.67 -4.08
CA VAL A 81 -20.42 4.74 -4.85
C VAL A 81 -21.08 4.85 -6.23
N PRO A 82 -21.58 6.03 -6.63
CA PRO A 82 -22.32 6.20 -7.88
C PRO A 82 -21.43 5.96 -9.11
N ASN A 83 -22.03 5.49 -10.21
CA ASN A 83 -21.31 5.27 -11.47
C ASN A 83 -20.69 6.56 -12.02
N GLU A 84 -21.41 7.66 -11.83
CA GLU A 84 -21.03 9.00 -12.26
C GLU A 84 -19.68 9.40 -11.67
N TYR A 85 -19.39 9.01 -10.42
CA TYR A 85 -18.10 9.28 -9.79
C TYR A 85 -16.94 8.63 -10.56
N PHE A 86 -17.06 7.36 -10.95
CA PHE A 86 -16.02 6.66 -11.70
C PHE A 86 -15.91 7.18 -13.14
N LEU A 87 -17.04 7.49 -13.77
CA LEU A 87 -17.07 8.07 -15.12
C LEU A 87 -16.43 9.46 -15.15
N GLU A 88 -16.62 10.26 -14.11
CA GLU A 88 -15.96 11.56 -13.96
C GLU A 88 -14.44 11.41 -13.81
N LEU A 89 -13.96 10.48 -12.97
CA LEU A 89 -12.53 10.18 -12.86
C LEU A 89 -11.92 9.76 -14.20
N LEU A 90 -12.61 8.89 -14.94
CA LEU A 90 -12.18 8.44 -16.26
C LEU A 90 -12.15 9.60 -17.26
N LYS A 91 -13.22 10.39 -17.33
CA LYS A 91 -13.32 11.56 -18.22
C LYS A 91 -12.21 12.56 -17.95
N ASN A 92 -12.00 12.93 -16.70
CA ASN A 92 -10.93 13.85 -16.30
C ASN A 92 -9.53 13.31 -16.67
N ALA A 93 -9.32 12.00 -16.55
CA ALA A 93 -8.06 11.38 -16.97
C ALA A 93 -7.86 11.38 -18.50
N LEU A 94 -8.93 11.14 -19.26
CA LEU A 94 -8.89 11.16 -20.72
C LEU A 94 -8.69 12.58 -21.25
N ASP A 95 -9.39 13.56 -20.68
CA ASP A 95 -9.29 14.98 -21.07
C ASP A 95 -7.87 15.51 -20.82
N ASP A 96 -7.27 15.21 -19.66
CA ASP A 96 -5.86 15.55 -19.40
C ASP A 96 -4.94 14.87 -20.44
N ALA A 97 -5.16 13.58 -20.72
CA ALA A 97 -4.33 12.82 -21.64
C ALA A 97 -4.46 13.22 -23.12
N GLN A 98 -5.57 13.85 -23.51
CA GLN A 98 -5.78 14.38 -24.86
C GLN A 98 -5.22 15.79 -24.99
N ASN A 99 -5.40 16.62 -23.95
CA ASN A 99 -5.06 18.04 -23.99
C ASN A 99 -3.63 18.36 -23.54
N ALA A 100 -2.88 17.37 -23.02
CA ALA A 100 -1.51 17.55 -22.55
C ALA A 100 -0.53 18.11 -23.60
N ARG A 101 -0.81 17.93 -24.90
CA ARG A 101 0.01 18.47 -25.99
C ARG A 101 -0.34 19.92 -26.36
N TYR A 102 -1.51 20.40 -25.97
CA TYR A 102 -2.05 21.70 -26.38
C TYR A 102 -2.07 22.71 -25.25
N THR A 103 -2.18 22.26 -24.00
CA THR A 103 -2.31 23.15 -22.85
C THR A 103 -1.27 22.82 -21.78
N LYS A 104 -0.57 23.85 -21.29
CA LYS A 104 0.45 23.69 -20.24
C LYS A 104 -0.16 23.10 -18.96
N LEU A 105 -1.41 23.45 -18.65
CA LEU A 105 -2.12 22.93 -17.48
C LEU A 105 -2.41 21.43 -17.60
N ALA A 106 -2.93 20.94 -18.73
CA ALA A 106 -3.14 19.50 -18.90
C ALA A 106 -1.80 18.75 -18.94
N ALA A 107 -0.76 19.34 -19.52
CA ALA A 107 0.59 18.78 -19.49
C ALA A 107 1.09 18.59 -18.05
N ILE A 108 1.03 19.65 -17.25
CA ILE A 108 1.44 19.63 -15.83
C ILE A 108 0.59 18.65 -15.04
N ARG A 109 -0.73 18.63 -15.21
CA ARG A 109 -1.62 17.68 -14.53
C ARG A 109 -1.31 16.25 -14.90
N GLY A 110 -1.16 15.93 -16.19
CA GLY A 110 -0.79 14.61 -16.66
C GLY A 110 0.56 14.15 -16.11
N ILE A 111 1.55 15.04 -16.11
CA ILE A 111 2.89 14.79 -15.54
C ILE A 111 2.79 14.54 -14.02
N PHE A 112 2.15 15.42 -13.27
CA PHE A 112 1.99 15.27 -11.82
C PHE A 112 1.30 13.97 -11.46
N ARG A 113 0.26 13.63 -12.23
CA ARG A 113 -0.47 12.39 -12.09
C ARG A 113 0.41 11.19 -12.43
N PHE A 114 1.23 11.26 -13.48
CA PHE A 114 2.19 10.21 -13.85
C PHE A 114 3.21 9.96 -12.74
N TYR A 115 3.79 11.03 -12.17
CA TYR A 115 4.82 10.96 -11.14
C TYR A 115 4.31 10.90 -9.70
N SER A 116 3.00 10.76 -9.49
CA SER A 116 2.43 10.64 -8.13
C SER A 116 2.67 11.87 -7.24
N ILE A 117 2.81 13.06 -7.85
CA ILE A 117 3.07 14.29 -7.11
C ILE A 117 1.74 14.77 -6.54
N HIS A 118 1.61 14.69 -5.21
CA HIS A 118 0.48 15.24 -4.47
C HIS A 118 0.58 16.77 -4.48
N SER A 119 -0.03 17.42 -5.47
CA SER A 119 -0.37 18.83 -5.34
C SER A 119 -1.70 18.90 -4.62
N PHE A 120 -1.69 19.40 -3.38
CA PHE A 120 -2.89 19.95 -2.76
C PHE A 120 -3.54 20.88 -3.79
N PHE A 121 -4.74 20.54 -4.25
CA PHE A 121 -5.48 21.40 -5.15
C PHE A 121 -6.00 22.59 -4.34
N TYR A 122 -5.54 23.80 -4.69
CA TYR A 122 -6.26 25.07 -4.84
C TYR A 122 -5.19 26.17 -5.03
N GLY A 123 -4.82 26.46 -6.27
CA GLY A 123 -3.86 27.54 -6.53
C GLY A 123 -3.69 27.86 -8.01
N SER A 124 -3.49 29.15 -8.30
CA SER A 124 -3.14 29.73 -9.60
C SER A 124 -2.03 28.94 -10.31
N LEU A 125 -1.92 29.06 -11.64
CA LEU A 125 -0.83 28.49 -12.46
C LEU A 125 0.56 28.75 -11.84
N THR A 126 0.74 29.90 -11.17
CA THR A 126 1.95 30.27 -10.44
C THR A 126 2.26 29.34 -9.25
N PHE A 127 1.25 28.86 -8.54
CA PHE A 127 1.41 27.90 -7.45
C PHE A 127 1.79 26.52 -7.97
N LEU A 128 1.12 26.04 -9.03
CA LEU A 128 1.47 24.78 -9.69
C LEU A 128 2.90 24.81 -10.23
N LEU A 129 3.32 25.91 -10.85
CA LEU A 129 4.71 26.09 -11.30
C LEU A 129 5.71 26.12 -10.13
N ARG A 130 5.39 26.76 -9.00
CA ARG A 130 6.25 26.76 -7.80
C ARG A 130 6.38 25.37 -7.15
N VAL A 131 5.30 24.60 -7.12
CA VAL A 131 5.31 23.19 -6.66
C VAL A 131 6.13 22.34 -7.63
N SER A 132 5.90 22.47 -8.95
CA SER A 132 6.71 21.79 -9.99
C SER A 132 8.19 22.09 -9.83
N PHE A 133 8.56 23.35 -9.56
CA PHE A 133 9.93 23.79 -9.35
C PHE A 133 10.54 23.15 -8.10
N SER A 134 9.83 23.21 -6.97
CA SER A 134 10.28 22.62 -5.70
C SER A 134 10.47 21.10 -5.80
N VAL A 135 9.58 20.42 -6.53
CA VAL A 135 9.65 18.98 -6.76
C VAL A 135 10.77 18.64 -7.74
N SER A 136 10.91 19.38 -8.85
CA SER A 136 12.01 19.15 -9.81
C SER A 136 13.40 19.35 -9.19
N LEU A 137 13.53 20.28 -8.23
CA LEU A 137 14.79 20.51 -7.51
C LEU A 137 15.10 19.46 -6.44
N LYS A 138 14.09 18.96 -5.72
CA LYS A 138 14.28 17.97 -4.64
C LYS A 138 14.54 16.54 -5.14
N TYR A 139 14.10 16.21 -6.35
CA TYR A 139 14.13 14.85 -6.92
C TYR A 139 14.94 14.77 -8.22
N GLY A 140 15.93 15.65 -8.38
CA GLY A 140 16.64 15.93 -9.64
C GLY A 140 17.51 14.83 -10.24
N ASP A 141 17.43 13.58 -9.76
CA ASP A 141 18.38 12.52 -10.09
C ASP A 141 17.86 11.46 -11.09
N MET A 142 16.67 11.65 -11.67
CA MET A 142 16.19 10.80 -12.77
C MET A 142 15.68 11.64 -13.95
N ASP A 143 15.85 11.10 -15.16
CA ASP A 143 15.25 11.56 -16.45
C ASP A 143 13.72 11.81 -16.38
N ASP A 144 13.11 11.42 -15.26
CA ASP A 144 11.70 11.48 -14.90
C ASP A 144 11.14 12.92 -14.83
N PHE A 145 11.88 13.94 -14.40
CA PHE A 145 11.33 15.30 -14.37
C PHE A 145 11.67 16.16 -15.59
N LEU A 146 12.22 15.56 -16.66
CA LEU A 146 12.67 16.33 -17.82
C LEU A 146 11.56 17.17 -18.44
N VAL A 147 10.37 16.62 -18.69
CA VAL A 147 9.25 17.36 -19.28
C VAL A 147 8.80 18.51 -18.37
N SER A 148 8.76 18.27 -17.05
CA SER A 148 8.46 19.30 -16.05
C SER A 148 9.47 20.44 -16.11
N ARG A 149 10.76 20.12 -16.14
CA ARG A 149 11.85 21.10 -16.24
C ARG A 149 11.76 21.89 -17.53
N MET A 150 11.49 21.24 -18.66
CA MET A 150 11.34 21.91 -19.95
C MET A 150 10.19 22.93 -19.91
N ILE A 151 9.02 22.55 -19.36
CA ILE A 151 7.88 23.47 -19.19
C ILE A 151 8.25 24.63 -18.27
N LEU A 152 8.96 24.37 -17.17
CA LEU A 152 9.40 25.38 -16.20
C LEU A 152 10.41 26.37 -16.80
N CYS A 153 11.31 25.90 -17.66
CA CYS A 153 12.25 26.75 -18.39
C CYS A 153 11.58 27.53 -19.54
N GLY A 154 10.26 27.43 -19.70
CA GLY A 154 9.52 28.16 -20.72
C GLY A 154 9.61 27.57 -22.12
N ILE A 155 10.12 26.33 -22.27
CA ILE A 155 10.15 25.65 -23.58
C ILE A 155 8.71 25.49 -24.08
N PRO A 156 8.43 25.87 -25.35
CA PRO A 156 7.10 25.75 -25.94
C PRO A 156 6.64 24.28 -26.03
N LEU A 157 5.33 24.06 -25.92
CA LEU A 157 4.76 22.70 -26.04
C LEU A 157 4.90 22.14 -27.47
N GLU A 158 5.05 23.05 -28.43
CA GLU A 158 5.26 22.79 -29.84
C GLU A 158 6.64 22.18 -30.13
N GLU A 159 7.58 22.28 -29.18
CA GLU A 159 8.93 21.76 -29.34
C GLU A 159 8.90 20.25 -29.66
N PRO A 160 9.48 19.77 -30.78
CA PRO A 160 9.32 18.39 -31.23
C PRO A 160 9.71 17.34 -30.18
N TYR A 161 10.82 17.58 -29.46
CA TYR A 161 11.24 16.67 -28.40
C TYR A 161 10.26 16.67 -27.21
N MET A 162 9.70 17.82 -26.85
CA MET A 162 8.67 17.91 -25.81
C MET A 162 7.39 17.17 -26.23
N GLN A 163 6.93 17.37 -27.46
CA GLN A 163 5.77 16.66 -28.00
C GLN A 163 5.97 15.14 -28.01
N PHE A 164 7.17 14.68 -28.35
CA PHE A 164 7.52 13.26 -28.31
C PHE A 164 7.43 12.72 -26.88
N ARG A 165 8.09 13.37 -25.90
CA ARG A 165 8.06 12.93 -24.50
C ARG A 165 6.66 12.93 -23.90
N LEU A 166 5.86 13.97 -24.16
CA LEU A 166 4.45 14.01 -23.75
C LEU A 166 3.66 12.85 -24.37
N SER A 167 3.90 12.51 -25.64
CA SER A 167 3.19 11.39 -26.27
C SER A 167 3.48 10.04 -25.62
N VAL A 168 4.72 9.82 -25.17
CA VAL A 168 5.11 8.60 -24.45
C VAL A 168 4.38 8.51 -23.11
N LEU A 169 4.38 9.61 -22.34
CA LEU A 169 3.67 9.69 -21.06
C LEU A 169 2.17 9.43 -21.22
N MET A 170 1.53 10.07 -22.21
CA MET A 170 0.09 9.94 -22.43
C MET A 170 -0.29 8.55 -22.95
N LYS A 171 0.60 7.90 -23.72
CA LYS A 171 0.40 6.52 -24.17
C LYS A 171 0.39 5.55 -22.99
N GLU A 172 1.30 5.73 -22.03
CA GLU A 172 1.34 4.88 -20.83
C GLU A 172 0.14 5.13 -19.92
N GLU A 173 -0.28 6.39 -19.75
CA GLU A 173 -1.51 6.71 -19.03
C GLU A 173 -2.75 6.04 -19.65
N ARG A 174 -2.91 6.15 -20.97
CA ARG A 174 -4.01 5.49 -21.70
C ARG A 174 -3.98 3.97 -21.55
N LYS A 175 -2.79 3.36 -21.51
CA LYS A 175 -2.63 1.92 -21.25
C LYS A 175 -3.14 1.54 -19.86
N GLY A 176 -2.84 2.36 -18.85
CA GLY A 176 -3.37 2.21 -17.50
C GLY A 176 -4.89 2.30 -17.45
N LEU A 177 -5.47 3.30 -18.11
CA LEU A 177 -6.94 3.46 -18.20
C LEU A 177 -7.60 2.25 -18.87
N LYS A 178 -7.05 1.76 -19.98
CA LYS A 178 -7.52 0.53 -20.65
C LYS A 178 -7.45 -0.71 -19.75
N ALA A 179 -6.49 -0.77 -18.84
CA ALA A 179 -6.37 -1.85 -17.87
C ALA A 179 -7.37 -1.74 -16.69
N GLY A 180 -8.17 -0.68 -16.63
CA GLY A 180 -9.10 -0.38 -15.55
C GLY A 180 -8.43 0.23 -14.32
N LYS A 181 -7.32 0.97 -14.50
CA LYS A 181 -6.64 1.70 -13.43
C LYS A 181 -7.10 3.16 -13.44
N LEU A 182 -8.09 3.49 -12.60
CA LEU A 182 -8.60 4.86 -12.51
C LEU A 182 -7.82 5.67 -11.47
N PRO A 183 -7.16 6.78 -11.85
CA PRO A 183 -6.49 7.63 -10.87
C PRO A 183 -7.49 8.21 -9.87
N VAL A 184 -7.10 8.21 -8.60
CA VAL A 184 -7.90 8.77 -7.52
C VAL A 184 -6.99 9.55 -6.57
N THR A 185 -7.45 10.69 -6.09
CA THR A 185 -6.72 11.53 -5.13
C THR A 185 -6.96 11.08 -3.69
N ASP A 186 -6.03 11.44 -2.81
CA ASP A 186 -6.09 11.19 -1.37
C ASP A 186 -6.20 9.72 -0.98
N CYS A 187 -5.61 8.86 -1.82
CA CYS A 187 -5.47 7.44 -1.61
C CYS A 187 -4.01 7.02 -1.64
N TYR A 188 -3.62 6.06 -0.80
CA TYR A 188 -2.25 5.60 -0.63
C TYR A 188 -2.22 4.10 -0.46
N TYR A 189 -1.17 3.42 -0.94
CA TYR A 189 -0.83 2.08 -0.47
C TYR A 189 0.22 2.21 0.63
N LEU A 190 -0.14 1.79 1.84
CA LEU A 190 0.70 1.89 3.03
C LEU A 190 1.04 0.50 3.56
N MET A 191 2.25 0.34 4.09
CA MET A 191 2.64 -0.92 4.71
C MET A 191 1.88 -1.11 6.03
N GLY A 192 1.24 -2.27 6.18
CA GLY A 192 0.47 -2.58 7.37
C GLY A 192 1.33 -3.21 8.47
N THR A 193 1.07 -2.81 9.72
CA THR A 193 1.67 -3.40 10.91
C THR A 193 0.71 -3.28 12.09
N VAL A 194 1.09 -3.84 13.24
CA VAL A 194 0.30 -3.77 14.47
C VAL A 194 0.74 -2.59 15.34
N ASP A 195 -0.20 -2.02 16.08
CA ASP A 195 0.06 -1.04 17.14
C ASP A 195 0.81 -1.68 18.32
N PRO A 196 2.07 -1.30 18.57
CA PRO A 196 2.83 -1.80 19.71
C PRO A 196 2.37 -1.23 21.06
N THR A 197 1.65 -0.10 21.08
CA THR A 197 1.16 0.55 22.31
C THR A 197 -0.09 -0.12 22.87
N GLY A 198 -0.87 -0.78 22.00
CA GLY A 198 -2.16 -1.37 22.36
C GLY A 198 -3.22 -0.34 22.75
N LEU A 199 -3.09 0.93 22.34
CA LEU A 199 -4.02 2.01 22.66
C LEU A 199 -5.16 2.14 21.67
N LEU A 200 -5.00 1.62 20.44
CA LEU A 200 -6.07 1.58 19.43
C LEU A 200 -7.22 0.66 19.87
N LYS A 201 -8.45 1.13 19.65
CA LYS A 201 -9.67 0.31 19.79
C LYS A 201 -9.89 -0.55 18.52
N PRO A 202 -10.75 -1.58 18.56
CA PRO A 202 -10.95 -2.50 17.44
C PRO A 202 -11.27 -1.87 16.07
N ASN A 203 -11.93 -0.70 16.02
CA ASN A 203 -12.27 0.02 14.78
C ASN A 203 -11.42 1.29 14.54
N GLU A 204 -10.35 1.46 15.33
CA GLU A 204 -9.41 2.58 15.20
C GLU A 204 -8.12 2.08 14.54
N VAL A 205 -7.54 2.92 13.67
CA VAL A 205 -6.20 2.71 13.09
C VAL A 205 -5.35 3.95 13.33
N CYS A 206 -4.03 3.81 13.33
CA CYS A 206 -3.15 4.97 13.21
C CYS A 206 -2.51 4.96 11.82
N VAL A 207 -2.60 6.08 11.10
CA VAL A 207 -2.05 6.21 9.75
C VAL A 207 -1.01 7.32 9.75
N VAL A 208 0.21 6.99 9.35
CA VAL A 208 1.36 7.91 9.29
C VAL A 208 1.67 8.22 7.83
N LEU A 209 1.60 9.50 7.44
CA LEU A 209 1.95 9.99 6.11
C LEU A 209 3.21 10.87 6.16
N GLU A 210 3.48 11.63 5.10
CA GLU A 210 4.67 12.48 4.96
C GLU A 210 4.85 13.49 6.09
N ASN A 211 3.73 14.09 6.53
CA ASN A 211 3.66 15.15 7.53
C ASN A 211 3.20 14.65 8.91
N GLY A 212 3.33 13.35 9.16
CA GLY A 212 2.95 12.72 10.43
C GLY A 212 1.60 12.00 10.40
N GLN A 213 1.07 11.76 11.59
CA GLN A 213 -0.18 11.04 11.80
C GLN A 213 -1.40 11.85 11.33
N ILE A 214 -2.39 11.16 10.77
CA ILE A 214 -3.65 11.75 10.34
C ILE A 214 -4.80 11.38 11.29
N SER A 215 -5.90 12.11 11.21
CA SER A 215 -7.12 11.82 11.98
C SER A 215 -8.38 11.93 11.11
N GLY A 216 -9.44 11.24 11.54
CA GLY A 216 -10.73 11.19 10.85
C GLY A 216 -10.98 9.87 10.14
N ASP A 217 -12.14 9.73 9.51
CA ASP A 217 -12.54 8.47 8.88
C ASP A 217 -11.70 8.18 7.64
N VAL A 218 -11.38 6.90 7.45
CA VAL A 218 -10.64 6.38 6.31
C VAL A 218 -11.28 5.10 5.79
N LEU A 219 -11.20 4.89 4.48
CA LEU A 219 -11.46 3.57 3.90
C LEU A 219 -10.16 2.78 3.87
N VAL A 220 -10.21 1.51 4.28
CA VAL A 220 -9.07 0.61 4.24
C VAL A 220 -9.45 -0.67 3.49
N TYR A 221 -8.57 -1.12 2.62
CA TYR A 221 -8.77 -2.30 1.78
C TYR A 221 -7.42 -2.96 1.48
N LYS A 222 -7.38 -4.30 1.46
CA LYS A 222 -6.21 -5.05 1.00
C LYS A 222 -6.47 -5.64 -0.39
N HIS A 223 -5.53 -5.46 -1.30
CA HIS A 223 -5.59 -6.06 -2.64
C HIS A 223 -4.90 -7.44 -2.66
N PRO A 224 -5.46 -8.47 -3.34
CA PRO A 224 -6.79 -8.54 -3.93
C PRO A 224 -7.86 -8.99 -2.91
N GLY A 225 -8.80 -8.10 -2.59
CA GLY A 225 -10.05 -8.45 -1.94
C GLY A 225 -11.17 -8.58 -2.97
N LEU A 226 -12.09 -9.49 -2.71
CA LEU A 226 -13.17 -9.89 -3.61
C LEU A 226 -14.53 -9.90 -2.91
N HIS A 227 -14.56 -9.92 -1.58
CA HIS A 227 -15.78 -9.93 -0.80
C HIS A 227 -16.25 -8.49 -0.55
N PHE A 228 -17.57 -8.27 -0.53
CA PHE A 228 -18.16 -6.94 -0.31
C PHE A 228 -17.79 -6.31 1.03
N GLY A 229 -17.46 -7.16 2.01
CA GLY A 229 -16.96 -6.76 3.32
C GLY A 229 -15.45 -6.52 3.42
N ASP A 230 -14.67 -6.65 2.34
CA ASP A 230 -13.21 -6.46 2.38
C ASP A 230 -12.78 -4.98 2.43
N ILE A 231 -13.72 -4.04 2.23
CA ILE A 231 -13.48 -2.61 2.41
C ILE A 231 -14.08 -2.18 3.74
N HIS A 232 -13.24 -1.63 4.61
CA HIS A 232 -13.64 -1.19 5.94
C HIS A 232 -13.65 0.33 6.02
N VAL A 233 -14.63 0.88 6.74
CA VAL A 233 -14.61 2.27 7.22
C VAL A 233 -14.04 2.25 8.63
N LEU A 234 -12.89 2.90 8.84
CA LEU A 234 -12.16 2.91 10.11
C LEU A 234 -11.87 4.35 10.54
N SER A 235 -11.68 4.57 11.84
CA SER A 235 -11.30 5.89 12.37
C SER A 235 -9.79 5.99 12.50
N ALA A 236 -9.15 6.86 11.71
CA ALA A 236 -7.76 7.23 11.94
C ALA A 236 -7.65 8.07 13.21
N ARG A 237 -6.82 7.63 14.16
CA ARG A 237 -6.61 8.28 15.45
C ARG A 237 -5.15 8.61 15.66
N TYR A 238 -4.90 9.84 16.10
CA TYR A 238 -3.59 10.26 16.57
C TYR A 238 -3.27 9.64 17.95
N ILE A 239 -2.08 9.04 18.07
CA ILE A 239 -1.54 8.46 19.31
C ILE A 239 -0.13 9.01 19.51
N LYS A 240 0.05 9.81 20.56
CA LYS A 240 1.33 10.44 20.89
C LYS A 240 2.39 9.41 21.25
N GLU A 241 2.00 8.40 22.02
CA GLU A 241 2.87 7.31 22.48
C GLU A 241 3.45 6.50 21.31
N LEU A 242 2.75 6.47 20.17
CA LEU A 242 3.19 5.76 18.98
C LEU A 242 4.35 6.48 18.28
N GLU A 243 4.53 7.79 18.50
CA GLU A 243 5.66 8.55 17.92
C GLU A 243 7.00 8.02 18.40
N LEU A 244 7.08 7.52 19.65
CA LEU A 244 8.28 6.89 20.19
C LEU A 244 8.65 5.61 19.43
N PHE A 245 7.66 4.90 18.88
CA PHE A 245 7.88 3.67 18.13
C PHE A 245 8.11 3.90 16.64
N VAL A 246 7.40 4.88 16.08
CA VAL A 246 7.49 5.25 14.66
C VAL A 246 8.80 5.99 14.40
N GLY A 247 9.25 6.83 15.34
CA GLY A 247 10.36 7.75 15.14
C GLY A 247 10.11 8.62 13.90
N ASP A 248 11.11 8.69 13.03
CA ASP A 248 11.02 9.42 11.75
C ASP A 248 10.42 8.58 10.61
N SER A 249 9.95 7.36 10.88
CA SER A 249 9.35 6.50 9.86
C SER A 249 8.06 7.13 9.32
N LYS A 250 7.83 6.96 8.02
CA LYS A 250 6.67 7.51 7.31
C LYS A 250 5.96 6.41 6.53
N TYR A 251 4.73 6.67 6.10
CA TYR A 251 3.97 5.85 5.14
C TYR A 251 3.59 4.44 5.62
N ALA A 252 3.07 4.36 6.84
CA ALA A 252 2.61 3.11 7.45
C ALA A 252 1.19 3.24 8.01
N ILE A 253 0.51 2.11 8.15
CA ILE A 253 -0.76 1.99 8.86
C ILE A 253 -0.62 0.96 9.98
N PHE A 254 -1.03 1.35 11.18
CA PHE A 254 -1.00 0.57 12.41
C PHE A 254 -2.40 0.13 12.77
N PHE A 255 -2.57 -1.18 12.91
CA PHE A 255 -3.82 -1.84 13.24
C PHE A 255 -3.90 -2.18 14.73
N PRO A 256 -5.11 -2.19 15.32
CA PRO A 256 -5.30 -2.51 16.71
C PRO A 256 -4.94 -3.97 16.99
N THR A 257 -4.39 -4.21 18.18
CA THR A 257 -4.13 -5.54 18.72
C THR A 257 -5.31 -6.06 19.55
N LYS A 258 -6.42 -5.32 19.58
CA LYS A 258 -7.66 -5.62 20.30
C LYS A 258 -8.78 -5.95 19.31
N GLY A 259 -9.63 -6.91 19.66
CA GLY A 259 -10.76 -7.34 18.86
C GLY A 259 -10.95 -8.85 18.95
N SER A 260 -12.12 -9.35 18.53
CA SER A 260 -12.36 -10.80 18.40
C SER A 260 -11.62 -11.42 17.22
N ARG A 261 -11.32 -10.62 16.20
CA ARG A 261 -10.60 -10.97 14.98
C ARG A 261 -9.74 -9.79 14.56
N SER A 262 -8.60 -10.04 13.91
CA SER A 262 -7.75 -8.96 13.42
C SER A 262 -8.36 -8.31 12.19
N LEU A 263 -8.27 -6.98 12.09
CA LEU A 263 -8.74 -6.23 10.91
C LEU A 263 -8.06 -6.69 9.61
N ALA A 264 -6.78 -7.08 9.68
CA ALA A 264 -6.06 -7.64 8.54
C ALA A 264 -6.71 -8.92 8.01
N ASP A 265 -7.07 -9.85 8.89
CA ASP A 265 -7.68 -11.11 8.49
C ASP A 265 -9.13 -10.90 7.97
N GLU A 266 -9.84 -9.90 8.48
CA GLU A 266 -11.14 -9.48 7.95
C GLU A 266 -11.05 -8.97 6.50
N MET A 267 -9.91 -8.38 6.10
CA MET A 267 -9.69 -7.86 4.76
C MET A 267 -8.89 -8.86 3.90
N ALA A 268 -9.57 -9.71 3.15
CA ALA A 268 -8.94 -10.68 2.25
C ALA A 268 -7.90 -11.62 2.93
N ASN A 269 -8.19 -12.04 4.17
CA ASN A 269 -7.36 -12.95 4.97
C ASN A 269 -5.89 -12.52 5.05
N SER A 270 -5.66 -11.21 5.19
CA SER A 270 -4.33 -10.63 5.24
C SER A 270 -3.63 -10.86 6.58
N ASP A 271 -2.31 -10.66 6.58
CA ASP A 271 -1.51 -10.57 7.80
C ASP A 271 -0.61 -9.33 7.80
N PHE A 272 0.49 -9.38 8.56
CA PHE A 272 1.44 -8.28 8.75
C PHE A 272 2.89 -8.69 8.44
N ASP A 273 3.10 -9.58 7.47
CA ASP A 273 4.44 -10.01 7.04
C ASP A 273 5.06 -9.18 5.90
N GLY A 274 4.31 -8.20 5.40
CA GLY A 274 4.69 -7.29 4.32
C GLY A 274 3.52 -6.72 3.52
N ASP A 275 2.29 -7.05 3.91
CA ASP A 275 1.07 -6.64 3.24
C ASP A 275 0.90 -5.11 3.15
N MET A 276 0.43 -4.68 1.97
CA MET A 276 0.14 -3.28 1.64
C MET A 276 -1.36 -3.05 1.60
N TYR A 277 -1.81 -1.98 2.25
CA TYR A 277 -3.21 -1.61 2.39
C TYR A 277 -3.48 -0.33 1.63
N TRP A 278 -4.50 -0.36 0.77
CA TRP A 278 -5.08 0.83 0.20
C TRP A 278 -5.84 1.59 1.28
N VAL A 279 -5.44 2.83 1.52
CA VAL A 279 -6.04 3.74 2.49
C VAL A 279 -6.52 4.98 1.76
N SER A 280 -7.80 5.33 1.91
CA SER A 280 -8.41 6.50 1.28
C SER A 280 -9.01 7.47 2.29
N ARG A 281 -8.66 8.75 2.14
CA ARG A 281 -9.29 9.90 2.80
C ARG A 281 -10.23 10.66 1.88
N ASN A 282 -10.49 10.14 0.68
CA ASN A 282 -11.29 10.84 -0.31
C ASN A 282 -12.71 11.07 0.25
N SER A 283 -13.09 12.33 0.42
CA SER A 283 -14.34 12.71 1.07
C SER A 283 -15.57 12.27 0.30
N GLN A 284 -15.52 12.20 -1.03
CA GLN A 284 -16.62 11.68 -1.84
C GLN A 284 -16.78 10.17 -1.65
N LEU A 285 -15.68 9.42 -1.64
CA LEU A 285 -15.72 7.99 -1.36
C LEU A 285 -16.26 7.70 0.04
N LEU A 286 -15.76 8.40 1.07
CA LEU A 286 -16.26 8.26 2.45
C LEU A 286 -17.75 8.63 2.56
N ARG A 287 -18.20 9.66 1.83
CA ARG A 287 -19.60 10.09 1.82
C ARG A 287 -20.53 9.05 1.21
N TYR A 288 -20.15 8.46 0.09
CA TYR A 288 -21.00 7.54 -0.66
C TYR A 288 -20.93 6.10 -0.17
N PHE A 289 -19.74 5.63 0.21
CA PHE A 289 -19.51 4.23 0.54
C PHE A 289 -20.26 3.81 1.82
N ARG A 290 -20.79 2.59 1.82
CA ARG A 290 -21.49 1.95 2.92
C ARG A 290 -20.86 0.58 3.15
N SER A 291 -20.34 0.39 4.37
CA SER A 291 -19.65 -0.84 4.74
C SER A 291 -20.60 -2.04 4.74
N SER A 292 -20.15 -3.16 4.19
CA SER A 292 -20.80 -4.46 4.35
C SER A 292 -20.17 -5.23 5.51
N LYS A 293 -20.81 -6.32 5.95
CA LYS A 293 -20.23 -7.21 6.95
C LYS A 293 -19.01 -7.94 6.37
N PRO A 294 -17.88 -8.02 7.08
CA PRO A 294 -16.74 -8.83 6.68
C PRO A 294 -17.15 -10.29 6.48
N TRP A 295 -16.43 -10.99 5.61
CA TRP A 295 -16.63 -12.43 5.47
C TRP A 295 -16.27 -13.11 6.79
N VAL A 296 -17.16 -13.96 7.30
CA VAL A 296 -16.88 -14.77 8.49
C VAL A 296 -16.66 -16.20 8.02
N PRO A 297 -15.57 -16.87 8.44
CA PRO A 297 -15.44 -18.29 8.22
C PRO A 297 -16.69 -19.00 8.74
N MET A 298 -17.33 -19.83 7.93
CA MET A 298 -18.37 -20.72 8.45
C MET A 298 -17.73 -21.46 9.62
N SER A 299 -18.33 -21.31 10.81
CA SER A 299 -17.92 -22.03 12.01
C SER A 299 -17.70 -23.47 11.58
N SER A 300 -16.44 -23.92 11.61
CA SER A 300 -16.10 -25.29 11.31
C SER A 300 -17.09 -26.14 12.09
N THR A 301 -17.93 -26.91 11.39
CA THR A 301 -18.81 -27.89 12.01
C THR A 301 -18.02 -28.55 13.12
N ALA A 302 -18.51 -28.43 14.36
CA ALA A 302 -17.81 -28.90 15.53
C ALA A 302 -17.29 -30.33 15.28
N GLY A 303 -15.97 -30.50 15.37
CA GLY A 303 -15.33 -31.80 15.53
C GLY A 303 -15.43 -32.77 14.35
N VAL A 304 -14.78 -32.46 13.23
CA VAL A 304 -14.00 -33.51 12.57
C VAL A 304 -12.55 -33.19 12.86
N GLN A 305 -11.92 -33.97 13.75
CA GLN A 305 -10.45 -33.98 13.86
C GLN A 305 -9.91 -34.44 12.50
N GLN A 306 -9.71 -33.49 11.58
CA GLN A 306 -8.91 -33.77 10.41
C GLN A 306 -7.47 -33.81 10.91
N LYS A 307 -6.85 -34.99 10.83
CA LYS A 307 -5.40 -35.15 11.03
C LYS A 307 -4.68 -34.08 10.21
N GLY A 308 -3.93 -33.21 10.89
CA GLY A 308 -3.11 -32.21 10.24
C GLY A 308 -2.01 -32.86 9.40
N PRO A 309 -1.32 -32.09 8.55
CA PRO A 309 -0.21 -32.61 7.74
C PRO A 309 0.87 -33.31 8.58
N LEU A 310 1.08 -32.83 9.81
CA LEU A 310 2.06 -33.35 10.77
C LEU A 310 1.59 -34.62 11.49
N ASP A 311 0.30 -34.96 11.40
CA ASP A 311 -0.28 -36.16 12.01
C ASP A 311 -0.33 -37.34 11.01
N LEU A 312 0.26 -37.15 9.82
CA LEU A 312 0.31 -38.11 8.72
C LEU A 312 1.75 -38.57 8.51
N THR A 313 1.93 -39.84 8.19
CA THR A 313 3.24 -40.31 7.71
C THR A 313 3.56 -39.69 6.35
N ASP A 314 4.84 -39.58 6.01
CA ASP A 314 5.29 -38.95 4.75
C ASP A 314 4.57 -39.53 3.51
N ARG A 315 4.39 -40.85 3.46
CA ARG A 315 3.68 -41.54 2.37
C ARG A 315 2.19 -41.19 2.32
N GLU A 316 1.54 -41.06 3.48
CA GLU A 316 0.12 -40.69 3.54
C GLU A 316 -0.09 -39.22 3.18
N LEU A 317 0.84 -38.36 3.57
CA LEU A 317 0.84 -36.94 3.23
C LEU A 317 1.05 -36.75 1.72
N GLU A 318 2.06 -37.42 1.14
CA GLU A 318 2.35 -37.40 -0.29
C GLU A 318 1.14 -37.86 -1.11
N LYS A 319 0.54 -38.99 -0.73
CA LYS A 319 -0.66 -39.51 -1.39
C LYS A 319 -1.83 -38.52 -1.32
N LYS A 320 -2.09 -37.92 -0.15
CA LYS A 320 -3.16 -36.94 0.01
C LYS A 320 -2.94 -35.67 -0.81
N LEU A 321 -1.71 -35.17 -0.87
CA LEU A 321 -1.36 -34.02 -1.70
C LEU A 321 -1.55 -34.32 -3.18
N PHE A 322 -1.15 -35.52 -3.61
CA PHE A 322 -1.32 -35.98 -4.99
C PHE A 322 -2.82 -36.11 -5.35
N ASP A 323 -3.62 -36.72 -4.48
CA ASP A 323 -5.06 -36.86 -4.67
C ASP A 323 -5.77 -35.50 -4.72
N GLN A 324 -5.39 -34.55 -3.85
CA GLN A 324 -5.92 -33.18 -3.88
C GLN A 324 -5.53 -32.43 -5.16
N PHE A 325 -4.29 -32.59 -5.62
CA PHE A 325 -3.83 -32.02 -6.89
C PHE A 325 -4.66 -32.55 -8.06
N LEU A 326 -4.88 -33.87 -8.12
CA LEU A 326 -5.71 -34.48 -9.17
C LEU A 326 -7.16 -33.98 -9.13
N ALA A 327 -7.75 -33.90 -7.92
CA ALA A 327 -9.11 -33.45 -7.75
C ALA A 327 -9.29 -31.99 -8.21
N ASN A 328 -8.39 -31.08 -7.80
CA ASN A 328 -8.48 -29.66 -8.15
C ASN A 328 -8.14 -29.37 -9.62
N ARG A 329 -7.28 -30.19 -10.23
CA ARG A 329 -6.84 -29.99 -11.61
C ARG A 329 -7.79 -30.57 -12.65
N PHE A 330 -8.45 -31.68 -12.34
CA PHE A 330 -9.21 -32.47 -13.33
C PHE A 330 -10.70 -32.58 -13.05
N LYS A 331 -11.21 -32.10 -11.91
CA LYS A 331 -12.65 -31.92 -11.72
C LYS A 331 -13.00 -30.44 -11.94
N PRO A 332 -13.78 -30.09 -12.98
CA PRO A 332 -14.26 -28.72 -13.15
C PRO A 332 -15.19 -28.36 -11.98
N ARG A 333 -15.09 -27.12 -11.51
CA ARG A 333 -16.05 -26.53 -10.56
C ARG A 333 -17.37 -26.21 -11.24
#